data_AF-A0A521SV71-F1
#
_entry.id   AF-A0A521SV71-F1
#
_cell.length_a   1.000
_cell.length_b   1.000
_cell.length_c   1.000
_cell.angle_alpha   90.00
_cell.angle_beta   90.00
_cell.angle_gamma   90.00
#
_symmetry.space_group_name_H-M   'P 1'
#
loop_
_entity.id
_entity.type
_entity.pdbx_description
1 polymer ?
#
loop_
_entity_poly.entity_id
_entity_poly.type
_entity_poly.pdbx_seq_one_letter_code
_entity_poly.pdbx_strand_id
1 'polypeptide(L)'
;MLTDKNMLTPEKFSIEGQEPFDGYYQPSDLWNGWARPYFPWETAVRIVEWTNRFSGNGTMGVDDSRKIIIDNEDPESPFEIVGKIMETTKGKQTLYAVGTGWWIWDIHPAE
;
A
#
# COMPACT_ATOMS: atom_id res chain seq x y z
N MET A 1 26.50 -17.79 1.04
CA MET A 1 25.07 -17.43 1.16
C MET A 1 25.00 -15.92 1.20
N LEU A 2 24.64 -15.29 0.08
CA LEU A 2 24.41 -13.85 0.04
C LEU A 2 23.10 -13.62 0.79
N THR A 3 23.15 -12.85 1.86
CA THR A 3 21.94 -12.47 2.58
C THR A 3 21.15 -11.52 1.68
N ASP A 4 19.89 -11.86 1.47
CA ASP A 4 18.91 -11.17 0.63
C ASP A 4 18.49 -9.80 1.20
N LYS A 5 19.46 -8.94 1.50
CA LYS A 5 19.26 -7.66 2.22
C LYS A 5 18.34 -6.66 1.50
N ASN A 6 17.94 -6.96 0.26
CA ASN A 6 17.08 -6.10 -0.55
C ASN A 6 15.73 -6.75 -0.91
N MET A 7 15.45 -7.98 -0.47
CA MET A 7 14.14 -8.59 -0.72
C MET A 7 13.14 -8.15 0.34
N LEU A 8 11.95 -7.73 -0.11
CA LEU A 8 10.87 -7.40 0.82
C LEU A 8 10.28 -8.66 1.43
N THR A 9 10.11 -8.66 2.74
CA THR A 9 9.36 -9.69 3.47
C THR A 9 7.88 -9.32 3.55
N PRO A 10 6.98 -10.31 3.46
CA PRO A 10 5.57 -10.06 3.68
C PRO A 10 5.33 -9.74 5.16
N GLU A 11 4.50 -8.75 5.42
CA GLU A 11 4.06 -8.36 6.76
C GLU A 11 2.56 -8.05 6.75
N LYS A 12 1.98 -7.91 7.93
CA LYS A 12 0.58 -7.50 8.11
C LYS A 12 0.50 -6.03 8.50
N PHE A 13 -0.34 -5.27 7.80
CA PHE A 13 -0.52 -3.84 8.02
C PHE A 13 -1.97 -3.53 8.37
N SER A 14 -2.24 -2.85 9.48
CA SER A 14 -3.58 -2.40 9.83
C SER A 14 -3.67 -0.88 9.82
N ILE A 15 -4.84 -0.36 9.44
CA ILE A 15 -5.22 1.04 9.62
C ILE A 15 -6.18 1.09 10.82
N GLU A 16 -5.89 1.93 11.81
CA GLU A 16 -6.80 2.19 12.96
C GLU A 16 -7.35 0.93 13.65
N GLY A 17 -6.49 -0.08 13.87
CA GLY A 17 -6.86 -1.32 14.57
C GLY A 17 -7.84 -2.24 13.82
N GLN A 18 -8.02 -2.04 12.51
CA GLN A 18 -8.86 -2.89 11.67
C GLN A 18 -8.18 -4.20 11.26
N GLU A 19 -8.92 -5.05 10.53
CA GLU A 19 -8.39 -6.29 9.97
C GLU A 19 -7.11 -6.00 9.15
N PRO A 20 -6.01 -6.74 9.40
CA PRO A 20 -4.75 -6.49 8.73
C PRO A 20 -4.77 -6.87 7.24
N PHE A 21 -4.05 -6.11 6.45
CA PHE A 21 -3.79 -6.32 5.04
C PHE A 21 -2.40 -6.93 4.83
N ASP A 22 -2.32 -7.96 3.98
CA ASP A 22 -1.04 -8.54 3.58
C ASP A 22 -0.31 -7.59 2.62
N GLY A 23 0.87 -7.12 3.04
CA GLY A 23 1.67 -6.19 2.27
C GLY A 23 3.16 -6.47 2.41
N TYR A 24 3.94 -5.53 1.91
CA TYR A 24 5.39 -5.53 1.97
C TYR A 24 5.84 -4.14 2.39
N TYR A 25 6.93 -4.01 3.14
CA TYR A 25 7.53 -2.70 3.35
C TYR A 25 9.05 -2.78 3.26
N GLN A 26 9.64 -1.68 2.83
CA GLN A 26 11.08 -1.51 2.85
C GLN A 26 11.44 -0.77 4.14
N PRO A 27 12.21 -1.35 5.09
CA PRO A 27 12.48 -0.71 6.38
C PRO A 27 13.17 0.66 6.29
N SER A 28 13.86 0.94 5.17
CA SER A 28 14.48 2.24 4.90
C SER A 28 13.53 3.27 4.27
N ASP A 29 12.31 2.89 3.89
CA ASP A 29 11.30 3.76 3.27
C ASP A 29 10.19 4.05 4.27
N LEU A 30 10.45 5.05 5.11
CA LEU A 30 9.55 5.50 6.17
C LEU A 30 9.06 6.91 5.87
N TRP A 31 7.83 7.23 6.30
CA TRP A 31 7.29 8.58 6.32
C TRP A 31 7.12 9.04 7.77
N ASN A 32 7.92 10.02 8.20
CA ASN A 32 7.94 10.49 9.60
C ASN A 32 8.08 9.37 10.65
N GLY A 33 8.86 8.33 10.32
CA GLY A 33 9.08 7.16 11.18
C GLY A 33 8.07 6.03 11.01
N TRP A 34 7.02 6.21 10.21
CA TRP A 34 6.00 5.20 9.93
C TRP A 34 6.28 4.43 8.64
N ALA A 35 5.94 3.15 8.61
CA ALA A 35 6.11 2.34 7.40
C ALA A 35 5.21 2.83 6.26
N ARG A 36 5.72 2.69 5.03
CA ARG A 36 5.02 2.97 3.79
C ARG A 36 4.79 1.66 3.04
N PRO A 37 3.74 0.89 3.39
CA PRO A 37 3.57 -0.42 2.79
C PRO A 37 3.19 -0.37 1.31
N TYR A 38 3.61 -1.42 0.63
CA TYR A 38 3.36 -1.75 -0.76
C TYR A 38 2.47 -2.99 -0.80
N PHE A 39 1.42 -2.95 -1.61
CA PHE A 39 0.39 -3.99 -1.62
C PHE A 39 0.24 -4.64 -2.99
N PRO A 40 -0.02 -5.95 -3.09
CA PRO A 40 -0.54 -6.55 -4.32
C PRO A 40 -1.85 -5.88 -4.77
N TRP A 41 -2.17 -5.97 -6.06
CA TRP A 41 -3.37 -5.31 -6.62
C TRP A 41 -4.66 -5.62 -5.85
N GLU A 42 -4.92 -6.89 -5.55
CA GLU A 42 -6.14 -7.31 -4.85
C GLU A 42 -6.24 -6.70 -3.45
N THR A 43 -5.12 -6.66 -2.71
CA THR A 43 -5.06 -6.00 -1.41
C THR A 43 -5.23 -4.49 -1.55
N ALA A 44 -4.62 -3.88 -2.57
CA ALA A 44 -4.71 -2.45 -2.83
C ALA A 44 -6.15 -2.02 -3.15
N VAL A 45 -6.90 -2.81 -3.94
CA VAL A 45 -8.32 -2.60 -4.22
C VAL A 45 -9.15 -2.70 -2.94
N ARG A 46 -8.91 -3.71 -2.10
CA ARG A 46 -9.60 -3.84 -0.80
C ARG A 46 -9.37 -2.63 0.11
N ILE A 47 -8.16 -2.06 0.10
CA ILE A 47 -7.84 -0.84 0.85
C ILE A 47 -8.63 0.35 0.29
N VAL A 48 -8.71 0.51 -1.04
CA VAL A 48 -9.51 1.57 -1.67
C VAL A 48 -10.99 1.46 -1.29
N GLU A 49 -11.57 0.26 -1.39
CA GLU A 49 -12.96 -0.01 -1.00
C GLU A 49 -13.21 0.29 0.47
N TRP A 50 -12.28 -0.15 1.35
CA TRP A 50 -12.33 0.15 2.77
C TRP A 50 -12.28 1.66 3.01
N THR A 51 -11.30 2.37 2.45
CA THR A 51 -11.15 3.81 2.62
C THR A 51 -12.41 4.55 2.20
N ASN A 52 -12.99 4.22 1.05
CA ASN A 52 -14.21 4.87 0.58
C ASN A 52 -15.41 4.62 1.51
N ARG A 53 -15.49 3.42 2.10
CA ARG A 53 -16.55 3.07 3.05
C ARG A 53 -16.41 3.82 4.38
N PHE A 54 -15.18 4.00 4.87
CA PHE A 54 -14.91 4.56 6.20
C PHE A 54 -14.75 6.08 6.20
N SER A 55 -14.11 6.66 5.18
CA SER A 55 -13.92 8.11 5.05
C SER A 55 -15.19 8.88 4.69
N GLY A 56 -16.25 8.18 4.28
CA GLY A 56 -17.54 8.76 3.92
C GLY A 56 -17.57 9.58 2.63
N ASN A 57 -16.42 9.84 2.00
CA ASN A 57 -16.29 10.78 0.88
C ASN A 57 -15.76 10.18 -0.43
N GLY A 58 -15.64 8.85 -0.58
CA GLY A 58 -15.38 8.24 -1.90
C GLY A 58 -14.14 8.78 -2.64
N THR A 59 -13.10 9.16 -1.90
CA THR A 59 -11.94 9.92 -2.41
C THR A 59 -10.92 9.07 -3.14
N MET A 60 -11.20 7.77 -3.36
CA MET A 60 -10.30 6.88 -4.08
C MET A 60 -11.03 6.12 -5.18
N GLY A 61 -10.37 5.94 -6.32
CA GLY A 61 -10.84 5.17 -7.47
C GLY A 61 -9.80 4.18 -7.95
N VAL A 62 -10.26 3.20 -8.73
CA VAL A 62 -9.40 2.31 -9.51
C VAL A 62 -9.83 2.35 -10.97
N ASP A 63 -8.88 2.21 -11.89
CA ASP A 63 -9.18 2.14 -13.32
C ASP A 63 -8.85 0.77 -13.94
N ASP A 64 -9.29 0.56 -15.18
CA ASP A 64 -9.08 -0.67 -15.94
C ASP A 64 -7.60 -0.94 -16.26
N SER A 65 -6.74 0.09 -16.18
CA SER A 65 -5.29 -0.02 -16.37
C SER A 65 -4.53 -0.45 -15.11
N ARG A 66 -5.26 -0.73 -14.01
CA ARG A 66 -4.72 -0.98 -12.67
C ARG A 66 -3.99 0.21 -12.08
N LYS A 67 -4.52 1.41 -12.28
CA LYS A 67 -4.12 2.61 -11.53
C LYS A 67 -5.05 2.80 -10.34
N ILE A 68 -4.51 3.31 -9.24
CA ILE A 68 -5.29 3.82 -8.11
C ILE A 68 -5.22 5.34 -8.17
N ILE A 69 -6.38 5.98 -8.15
CA ILE A 69 -6.54 7.43 -8.24
C ILE A 69 -6.99 7.91 -6.86
N ILE A 70 -6.30 8.87 -6.27
CA ILE A 70 -6.69 9.52 -5.03
C ILE A 70 -7.13 10.93 -5.40
N ASP A 71 -8.43 11.17 -5.26
CA ASP A 71 -9.02 12.48 -5.41
C ASP A 71 -8.58 13.35 -4.23
N ASN A 72 -7.82 14.39 -4.54
CA ASN A 72 -7.41 15.40 -3.58
C ASN A 72 -8.32 16.64 -3.74
N GLU A 73 -8.15 17.63 -2.87
CA GLU A 73 -8.95 18.87 -2.95
C GLU A 73 -8.74 19.66 -4.27
N ASP A 74 -7.79 19.24 -5.12
CA ASP A 74 -7.51 19.81 -6.44
C ASP A 74 -7.88 18.83 -7.58
N PRO A 75 -9.11 18.92 -8.12
CA PRO A 75 -9.58 17.99 -9.15
C PRO A 75 -8.81 18.09 -10.47
N GLU A 76 -7.96 19.10 -10.68
CA GLU A 76 -7.11 19.21 -11.88
C GLU A 76 -5.80 18.42 -11.74
N SER A 77 -5.47 17.92 -10.54
CA SER A 77 -4.22 17.22 -10.27
C SER A 77 -4.39 16.06 -9.27
N PRO A 78 -5.16 15.01 -9.61
CA PRO A 78 -5.33 13.85 -8.75
C PRO A 78 -4.00 13.14 -8.50
N PHE A 79 -3.85 12.54 -7.32
CA PHE A 79 -2.66 11.75 -7.02
C PHE A 79 -2.83 10.32 -7.56
N GLU A 80 -1.90 9.89 -8.40
CA GLU A 80 -1.97 8.60 -9.07
C GLU A 80 -0.93 7.62 -8.54
N ILE A 81 -1.37 6.41 -8.20
CA ILE A 81 -0.50 5.30 -7.80
C ILE A 81 -0.54 4.24 -8.90
N VAL A 82 0.63 4.00 -9.49
CA VAL A 82 0.85 2.94 -10.47
C VAL A 82 1.69 1.82 -9.88
N GLY A 83 1.54 0.61 -10.43
CA GLY A 83 2.27 -0.56 -9.99
C GLY A 83 3.78 -0.45 -10.25
N LYS A 84 4.59 -0.84 -9.27
CA LYS A 84 6.04 -0.93 -9.37
C LYS A 84 6.47 -2.38 -9.23
N ILE A 85 7.38 -2.83 -10.10
CA ILE A 85 8.00 -4.16 -9.97
C ILE A 85 9.01 -4.09 -8.82
N MET A 86 8.86 -4.95 -7.82
CA MET A 86 9.73 -5.05 -6.65
C MET A 86 10.15 -6.51 -6.42
N GLU A 87 11.36 -6.70 -5.88
CA GLU A 87 11.88 -8.02 -5.49
C GLU A 87 11.35 -8.38 -4.09
N THR A 88 10.60 -9.48 -3.98
CA THR A 88 10.09 -9.99 -2.70
C THR A 88 10.61 -11.40 -2.45
N THR A 89 10.45 -11.92 -1.24
CA THR A 89 10.75 -13.33 -0.95
C THR A 89 9.92 -14.32 -1.77
N LYS A 90 8.85 -13.87 -2.45
CA LYS A 90 8.04 -14.64 -3.39
C LYS A 90 8.45 -14.42 -4.86
N GLY A 91 9.52 -13.67 -5.11
CA GLY A 91 10.01 -13.28 -6.43
C GLY A 91 9.61 -11.85 -6.83
N LYS A 92 9.77 -11.52 -8.12
CA LYS A 92 9.36 -10.22 -8.66
C LYS A 92 7.84 -10.08 -8.66
N GLN A 93 7.33 -9.08 -7.96
CA GLN A 93 5.89 -8.78 -7.90
C GLN A 93 5.62 -7.33 -8.29
N THR A 94 4.47 -7.08 -8.93
CA THR A 94 3.96 -5.72 -9.12
C THR A 94 3.20 -5.31 -7.86
N LEU A 95 3.69 -4.28 -7.18
CA LEU A 95 3.14 -3.77 -5.93
C LEU A 95 2.74 -2.30 -6.06
N TYR A 96 1.74 -1.90 -5.29
CA TYR A 96 1.12 -0.57 -5.32
C TYR A 96 1.38 0.13 -3.99
N ALA A 97 1.91 1.34 -4.07
CA ALA A 97 2.34 2.12 -2.91
C ALA A 97 1.17 2.82 -2.20
N VAL A 98 0.02 2.15 -2.04
CA VAL A 98 -1.18 2.71 -1.37
C VAL A 98 -0.88 3.11 0.08
N GLY A 99 0.06 2.41 0.72
CA GLY A 99 0.53 2.74 2.06
C GLY A 99 1.24 4.10 2.17
N THR A 100 1.49 4.77 1.05
CA THR A 100 2.04 6.13 1.01
C THR A 100 0.98 7.23 1.12
N GLY A 101 -0.31 6.85 1.16
CA GLY A 101 -1.43 7.76 1.36
C GLY A 101 -1.50 8.35 2.78
N TRP A 102 -2.60 9.03 3.08
CA TRP A 102 -2.81 9.80 4.32
C TRP A 102 -3.03 8.98 5.59
N TRP A 103 -2.53 7.73 5.67
CA TRP A 103 -2.71 6.85 6.82
C TRP A 103 -1.41 6.55 7.53
N ILE A 104 -1.52 6.41 8.83
CA ILE A 104 -0.52 5.79 9.67
C ILE A 104 -0.83 4.28 9.73
N TRP A 105 0.18 3.45 9.50
CA TRP A 105 0.05 2.00 9.44
C TRP A 105 0.74 1.33 10.63
N ASP A 106 0.00 0.49 11.34
CA ASP A 106 0.57 -0.41 12.34
C ASP A 106 1.09 -1.67 11.64
N ILE A 107 2.30 -2.09 12.02
CA ILE A 107 2.96 -3.28 11.48
C ILE A 107 2.81 -4.42 12.48
N HIS A 108 2.28 -5.54 12.02
CA HIS A 108 2.21 -6.78 12.76
C HIS A 108 3.10 -7.80 12.05
N PRO A 109 4.04 -8.47 12.74
CA PRO A 109 4.82 -9.53 12.14
C PRO A 109 3.89 -10.62 11.61
N ALA A 110 4.15 -11.10 10.39
CA ALA A 110 3.45 -12.28 9.87
C ALA A 110 3.77 -13.51 10.77
N GLU A 111 2.72 -14.17 11.31
CA GLU A 111 2.85 -15.43 12.05
C GLU A 111 3.36 -16.59 11.19
#